data_AF-A0A9X0PNC8-F1
#
_entry.id   AF-A0A9X0PNC8-F1
#
_cell.length_a   1.000
_cell.length_b   1.000
_cell.length_c   1.000
_cell.angle_alpha   90.00
_cell.angle_beta   90.00
_cell.angle_gamma   90.00
#
_symmetry.space_group_name_H-M   'P 1'
#
loop_
_entity.id
_entity.type
_entity.pdbx_description
1 polymer ?
#
loop_
_entity_poly.entity_id
_entity_poly.type
_entity_poly.pdbx_seq_one_letter_code
_entity_poly.pdbx_strand_id
1 'polypeptide(L)'
;MLTRMEKHVLRVLREHEAEEEKGYEDAFVVSLAQRGYVATSPYTKHESGFVSRVISITDAGRAALERSVGSPVHKPAVDSGESGDE
;
A
#
# COMPACT_ATOMS: atom_id res chain seq x y z
N MET A 1 3.35 12.03 1.62
CA MET A 1 1.96 11.58 1.39
C MET A 1 1.98 10.51 0.31
N LEU A 2 1.15 9.46 0.40
CA LEU A 2 1.13 8.39 -0.62
C LEU A 2 0.23 8.77 -1.81
N THR A 3 0.67 8.46 -3.03
CA THR A 3 -0.17 8.61 -4.23
C THR A 3 -1.30 7.56 -4.26
N ARG A 4 -2.27 7.72 -5.17
CA ARG A 4 -3.33 6.72 -5.36
C ARG A 4 -2.77 5.37 -5.78
N MET A 5 -1.77 5.35 -6.66
CA MET A 5 -1.11 4.12 -7.11
C MET A 5 -0.30 3.47 -5.98
N GLU A 6 0.49 4.25 -5.24
CA GLU A 6 1.26 3.74 -4.09
C GLU A 6 0.35 3.12 -3.02
N LYS A 7 -0.78 3.76 -2.71
CA LYS A 7 -1.78 3.18 -1.82
C LYS A 7 -2.36 1.86 -2.33
N HIS A 8 -2.63 1.76 -3.63
CA HIS A 8 -3.17 0.55 -4.23
C HIS A 8 -2.16 -0.60 -4.14
N VAL A 9 -0.91 -0.37 -4.54
CA VAL A 9 0.14 -1.39 -4.49
C VAL A 9 0.43 -1.83 -3.07
N LEU A 10 0.57 -0.91 -2.12
CA LEU A 10 0.76 -1.28 -0.71
C LEU A 10 -0.45 -2.04 -0.13
N ARG A 11 -1.67 -1.82 -0.63
CA ARG A 11 -2.85 -2.60 -0.21
C ARG A 11 -2.78 -4.03 -0.74
N VAL A 12 -2.45 -4.21 -2.02
CA VAL A 12 -2.27 -5.54 -2.62
C VAL A 12 -1.17 -6.31 -1.87
N LEU A 13 -0.02 -5.67 -1.64
CA LEU A 13 1.07 -6.30 -0.89
C LEU A 13 0.74 -6.57 0.58
N ARG A 14 -0.20 -5.82 1.19
CA ARG A 14 -0.68 -6.12 2.55
C ARG A 14 -1.55 -7.39 2.59
N GLU A 15 -2.32 -7.65 1.54
CA GLU A 15 -3.19 -8.82 1.43
C GLU A 15 -2.41 -10.08 1.05
N HIS A 16 -1.41 -9.94 0.17
CA HIS A 16 -0.62 -11.05 -0.37
C HIS A 16 0.73 -11.26 0.34
N GLU A 17 1.15 -10.32 1.18
CA GLU A 17 2.46 -10.21 1.84
C GLU A 17 3.66 -10.03 0.90
N ALA A 18 3.68 -10.75 -0.22
CA ALA A 18 4.66 -10.64 -1.28
C ALA A 18 4.04 -10.94 -2.65
N GLU A 19 4.43 -10.19 -3.67
CA GLU A 19 3.98 -10.38 -5.05
C GLU A 19 5.17 -10.35 -6.00
N GLU A 20 5.08 -11.05 -7.12
CA GLU A 20 6.05 -10.86 -8.19
C GLU A 20 5.88 -9.46 -8.80
N GLU A 21 6.99 -8.78 -9.09
CA GLU A 21 7.03 -7.51 -9.83
C GLU A 21 6.65 -7.74 -11.31
N LYS A 22 5.48 -8.31 -11.56
CA LYS A 22 4.89 -8.35 -12.89
C LYS A 22 3.94 -7.16 -13.04
N GLY A 23 4.23 -6.30 -14.00
CA GLY A 23 3.31 -5.24 -14.41
C GLY A 23 3.43 -3.90 -13.67
N TYR A 24 4.39 -3.77 -12.75
CA TYR A 24 4.78 -2.47 -12.21
C TYR A 24 5.99 -1.93 -12.95
N GLU A 25 6.03 -0.61 -13.19
CA GLU A 25 7.25 0.01 -13.73
C GLU A 25 8.38 -0.10 -12.69
N ASP A 26 9.57 -0.49 -13.13
CA ASP A 26 10.72 -0.71 -12.24
C ASP A 26 11.04 0.53 -11.40
N ALA A 27 10.99 1.72 -12.01
CA ALA A 27 11.20 3.00 -11.33
C ALA A 27 10.20 3.25 -10.19
N PHE A 28 8.95 2.78 -10.33
CA PHE A 28 7.93 2.91 -9.30
C PHE A 28 8.27 2.03 -8.08
N VAL A 29 8.66 0.77 -8.31
CA VAL A 29 9.05 -0.12 -7.21
C VAL A 29 10.33 0.36 -6.53
N VAL A 30 11.32 0.81 -7.31
CA VAL A 30 12.56 1.39 -6.77
C VAL A 30 12.25 2.60 -5.86
N SER A 31 11.31 3.46 -6.25
CA SER A 31 10.87 4.59 -5.42
C SER A 31 10.27 4.13 -4.07
N LEU A 32 9.40 3.11 -4.09
CA LEU A 32 8.84 2.54 -2.86
C LEU A 32 9.91 1.88 -1.98
N ALA A 33 10.88 1.20 -2.59
CA ALA A 33 11.98 0.55 -1.89
C ALA A 33 12.96 1.56 -1.27
N GLN A 34 13.29 2.64 -1.98
CA GLN A 34 14.12 3.73 -1.46
C GLN A 34 13.50 4.42 -0.24
N ARG A 35 12.16 4.49 -0.20
CA ARG A 35 11.40 4.99 0.95
C ARG A 35 11.27 3.95 2.08
N GLY A 36 11.76 2.74 1.85
CA GLY A 36 11.71 1.63 2.79
C GLY A 36 10.30 1.05 2.97
N TYR A 37 9.37 1.27 2.03
CA TYR A 37 8.00 0.77 2.17
C TYR A 37 7.84 -0.66 1.67
N VAL A 38 8.67 -1.05 0.71
CA VAL A 38 8.74 -2.42 0.20
C VAL A 38 10.17 -2.92 0.26
N ALA A 39 10.32 -4.22 0.42
CA ALA A 39 11.58 -4.92 0.22
C ALA A 39 11.54 -5.63 -1.13
N THR A 40 12.68 -5.70 -1.80
CA THR A 40 12.84 -6.36 -3.10
C THR A 40 13.77 -7.56 -2.95
N SER A 41 13.43 -8.67 -3.59
CA SER A 41 14.38 -9.76 -3.80
C SER A 41 15.38 -9.37 -4.90
N PRO A 42 16.52 -10.08 -5.00
CA PRO A 42 17.32 -10.05 -6.21
C PRO A 42 16.48 -10.40 -7.45
N TYR A 43 16.90 -9.91 -8.61
CA TYR A 43 16.29 -10.34 -9.87
C TYR A 43 16.62 -11.81 -10.14
N THR A 44 15.59 -12.55 -10.50
CA THR A 44 15.66 -13.95 -10.92
C THR A 44 15.37 -14.02 -12.41
N LYS A 45 16.25 -14.70 -13.14
CA LYS A 45 16.02 -15.02 -14.56
C LYS A 45 15.30 -16.36 -14.64
N HIS A 46 14.13 -16.35 -15.24
CA HIS A 46 13.34 -17.55 -15.50
C HIS A 46 13.81 -18.24 -16.77
N GLU A 47 13.52 -19.54 -16.89
CA GLU A 47 13.88 -20.35 -18.07
C GLU A 47 13.27 -19.81 -19.36
N SER A 48 12.15 -19.09 -19.27
CA SER A 48 11.50 -18.38 -20.38
C SER A 48 12.28 -17.16 -20.88
N GLY A 49 13.38 -16.78 -20.22
CA GLY A 49 14.15 -15.57 -20.52
C GLY A 49 13.59 -14.30 -19.88
N PHE A 50 12.43 -14.38 -19.22
CA PHE A 50 11.86 -13.27 -18.44
C PHE A 50 12.67 -13.05 -17.16
N VAL A 51 12.86 -11.79 -16.78
CA VAL A 51 13.53 -11.40 -15.53
C VAL A 51 12.50 -10.74 -14.63
N SER A 52 12.39 -11.21 -13.39
CA SER A 52 11.53 -10.59 -12.39
C SER A 52 12.12 -10.68 -10.99
N ARG A 53 11.54 -9.93 -10.07
CA ARG A 53 11.85 -9.98 -8.65
C ARG A 53 10.56 -10.03 -7.85
N VAL A 54 10.64 -10.48 -6.61
CA VAL A 54 9.53 -10.45 -5.66
C VAL A 54 9.62 -9.16 -4.86
N ILE A 55 8.47 -8.53 -4.64
CA ILE A 55 8.30 -7.35 -3.79
C ILE A 55 7.46 -7.74 -2.58
N SER A 56 7.85 -7.32 -1.39
CA SER A 56 7.08 -7.55 -0.17
C SER A 56 6.88 -6.27 0.62
N ILE A 57 5.76 -6.16 1.33
CA ILE A 57 5.51 -4.98 2.16
C ILE A 57 6.29 -5.06 3.46
N THR A 58 6.89 -3.94 3.85
CA THR A 58 7.59 -3.79 5.13
C THR A 58 6.67 -3.20 6.20
N ASP A 59 7.09 -3.23 7.46
CA ASP A 59 6.36 -2.56 8.55
C ASP A 59 6.20 -1.05 8.31
N ALA A 60 7.24 -0.40 7.75
CA ALA A 60 7.17 1.01 7.40
C ALA A 60 6.14 1.28 6.29
N GLY A 61 6.02 0.37 5.30
CA GLY A 61 5.00 0.41 4.27
C GLY A 61 3.58 0.23 4.84
N ARG A 62 3.40 -0.73 5.76
CA ARG A 62 2.12 -0.95 6.46
C ARG A 62 1.72 0.30 7.25
N ALA A 63 2.63 0.86 8.04
CA ALA A 63 2.38 2.08 8.81
C ALA A 63 2.15 3.32 7.92
N ALA A 64 2.80 3.43 6.76
CA ALA A 64 2.57 4.50 5.80
C ALA A 64 1.19 4.38 5.15
N LEU A 65 0.75 3.17 4.83
CA LEU A 65 -0.59 2.90 4.32
C LEU A 65 -1.64 3.28 5.35
N GLU A 66 -1.50 2.82 6.60
CA GLU A 66 -2.40 3.13 7.72
C GLU A 66 -2.54 4.63 7.97
N ARG A 67 -1.42 5.37 8.00
CA ARG A 67 -1.44 6.84 8.11
C ARG A 67 -2.11 7.52 6.92
N SER A 68 -2.06 6.91 5.73
CA SER A 68 -2.70 7.47 4.54
C SER A 68 -4.19 7.16 4.45
N VAL A 69 -4.70 6.15 5.17
CA VAL A 69 -6.15 5.92 5.39
C VAL A 69 -6.65 6.60 6.67
N GLY A 70 -5.73 6.99 7.56
CA GLY A 70 -5.95 7.73 8.80
C GLY A 70 -6.29 9.21 8.59
N SER A 71 -7.45 9.47 8.01
CA SER A 71 -8.45 10.28 8.69
C SER A 71 -9.75 9.51 8.55
N PRO A 72 -10.41 9.10 9.65
CA PRO A 72 -11.82 8.82 9.56
C PRO A 72 -12.41 10.06 8.90
N VAL A 73 -13.14 9.90 7.80
CA VAL A 73 -14.13 10.88 7.42
C VAL A 73 -14.86 11.19 8.72
N HIS A 74 -14.71 12.41 9.24
CA HIS A 74 -15.62 12.94 10.24
C HIS A 74 -16.98 12.81 9.57
N LYS A 75 -17.66 11.68 9.80
CA LYS A 75 -19.11 11.66 9.76
C LYS A 75 -19.43 12.71 10.82
N PRO A 76 -20.01 13.88 10.49
CA PRO A 76 -20.62 14.65 11.56
C PRO A 76 -21.51 13.64 12.28
N ALA A 77 -21.26 13.45 13.58
CA ALA A 77 -22.24 12.81 14.41
C ALA A 77 -23.51 13.60 14.13
N VAL A 78 -24.46 12.98 13.42
CA VAL A 78 -25.83 13.47 13.42
C VAL A 78 -26.20 13.36 14.88
N ASP A 79 -26.15 14.50 15.54
CA ASP A 79 -26.58 14.67 16.91
C ASP A 79 -28.01 14.17 16.92
N SER A 80 -28.21 13.00 17.53
CA SER A 80 -29.54 12.55 17.89
C SER A 80 -30.04 13.53 18.93
N GLY A 81 -30.58 14.65 18.44
CA GLY A 81 -31.35 15.59 19.23
C GLY A 81 -32.63 14.90 19.65
N GLU A 82 -32.54 14.17 20.75
CA GLU A 82 -33.62 13.95 21.68
C GLU A 82 -34.16 15.33 22.08
N SER A 83 -35.34 15.68 21.57
CA SER A 83 -36.18 16.73 22.14
C SER A 83 -37.44 16.06 22.66
N GLY A 84 -37.37 15.64 23.93
CA GLY A 84 -38.56 15.49 24.76
C GLY A 84 -39.09 16.86 25.19
N ASP A 85 -40.41 16.88 25.43
CA ASP A 85 -41.23 17.91 26.06
C ASP A 85 -41.42 19.21 25.23
N GLU A 86 -42.63 19.64 24.88
CA GLU A 86 -43.89 19.73 25.65
C GLU A 86 -45.15 19.31 24.86
#